data_AF-R4MB69-F1
#
_entry.id   AF-R4MB69-F1
#
_cell.length_a   1.000
_cell.length_b   1.000
_cell.length_c   1.000
_cell.angle_alpha   90.00
_cell.angle_beta   90.00
_cell.angle_gamma   90.00
#
_symmetry.space_group_name_H-M   'P 1'
#
loop_
_entity.id
_entity.type
_entity.pdbx_description
1 polymer ?
#
loop_
_entity_poly.entity_id
_entity_poly.type
_entity_poly.pdbx_seq_one_letter_code
_entity_poly.pdbx_strand_id
1 'polypeptide(L)'
;MLRFGDSQGSVNVPTVAPDVIRVAPIVNTLPVSAFPDRPPTPVDGSPGRAVTTLCVTWTPAQPGAARVAFLAGSGPPVPLGGVPVTLAQADGRGPALDAVYLPPGRSAYVAARSLSGGGTGTRYLVTDTGVRFAIHDDDVAPTSVCRRLPSRRRGPVGDTAVRTGAE
;
A
#
# COMPACT_ATOMS: atom_id res chain seq x y z
N MET A 1 -12.86 -6.79 -23.80
CA MET A 1 -11.76 -5.89 -24.22
C MET A 1 -11.20 -6.25 -25.58
N LEU A 2 -10.71 -7.49 -25.81
CA LEU A 2 -10.12 -7.88 -27.11
C LEU A 2 -10.97 -7.48 -28.32
N ARG A 3 -12.27 -7.80 -28.31
CA ARG A 3 -13.21 -7.48 -29.39
C ARG A 3 -13.47 -6.00 -29.62
N PHE A 4 -13.27 -5.16 -28.59
CA PHE A 4 -13.39 -3.70 -28.71
C PHE A 4 -12.11 -3.08 -29.27
N GLY A 5 -10.95 -3.69 -29.00
CA GLY A 5 -9.69 -3.26 -29.61
C GLY A 5 -9.60 -3.63 -31.09
N ASP A 6 -10.10 -4.81 -31.44
CA ASP A 6 -10.20 -5.28 -32.82
C ASP A 6 -11.25 -6.40 -32.92
N SER A 7 -12.30 -6.17 -33.72
CA SER A 7 -13.39 -7.12 -33.90
C SER A 7 -13.12 -8.13 -35.02
N GLN A 8 -12.10 -7.90 -35.85
CA GLN A 8 -11.82 -8.68 -37.07
C GLN A 8 -13.08 -8.90 -37.94
N GLY A 9 -13.97 -7.90 -37.98
CA GLY A 9 -15.22 -7.97 -38.74
C GLY A 9 -16.32 -8.86 -38.13
N SER A 10 -16.10 -9.45 -36.94
CA SER A 10 -17.08 -10.32 -36.29
C SER A 10 -17.89 -9.63 -35.19
N VAL A 11 -19.22 -9.70 -35.31
CA VAL A 11 -20.17 -9.21 -34.30
C VAL A 11 -20.47 -10.22 -33.21
N ASN A 12 -20.07 -11.49 -33.34
CA ASN A 12 -20.31 -12.55 -32.34
C ASN A 12 -19.06 -13.42 -32.09
N VAL A 13 -19.00 -14.10 -30.93
CA VAL A 13 -18.00 -15.15 -30.68
C VAL A 13 -18.52 -16.45 -31.30
N PRO A 14 -17.77 -17.11 -32.20
CA PRO A 14 -18.21 -18.36 -32.81
C PRO A 14 -18.23 -19.50 -31.79
N THR A 15 -19.27 -20.33 -31.84
CA THR A 15 -19.36 -21.56 -31.03
C THR A 15 -18.52 -22.64 -31.68
N VAL A 16 -17.63 -23.27 -30.92
CA VAL A 16 -16.72 -24.32 -31.38
C VAL A 16 -16.98 -25.61 -30.60
N ALA A 17 -16.99 -26.75 -31.29
CA ALA A 17 -17.14 -28.05 -30.64
C ALA A 17 -15.89 -28.38 -29.79
N PRO A 18 -16.04 -29.03 -28.62
CA PRO A 18 -14.90 -29.35 -27.75
C PRO A 18 -13.79 -30.18 -28.42
N ASP A 19 -14.15 -31.05 -29.38
CA ASP A 19 -13.18 -31.90 -30.07
C ASP A 19 -12.24 -31.11 -30.98
N VAL A 20 -12.72 -30.00 -31.56
CA VAL A 20 -11.90 -29.06 -32.33
C VAL A 20 -10.95 -28.28 -31.42
N ILE A 21 -11.37 -27.97 -30.18
CA ILE A 21 -10.52 -27.28 -29.20
C ILE A 21 -9.39 -28.20 -28.73
N ARG A 22 -9.63 -29.51 -28.61
CA ARG A 22 -8.63 -30.49 -28.12
C ARG A 22 -7.35 -30.51 -28.94
N VAL A 23 -7.45 -30.33 -30.26
CA VAL A 23 -6.30 -30.37 -31.18
C VAL A 23 -5.64 -29.00 -31.38
N ALA A 24 -6.20 -27.94 -30.82
CA ALA A 24 -5.65 -26.59 -30.93
C ALA A 24 -4.48 -26.37 -29.96
N PRO A 25 -3.37 -25.75 -30.41
CA PRO A 25 -2.25 -25.43 -29.52
C PRO A 25 -2.63 -24.31 -28.53
N ILE A 26 -2.27 -24.49 -27.25
CA ILE A 26 -2.44 -23.47 -26.21
C ILE A 26 -1.27 -22.50 -26.30
N VAL A 27 -1.55 -21.22 -26.55
CA VAL A 27 -0.55 -20.15 -26.62
C VAL A 27 -0.93 -18.99 -25.72
N ASN A 28 0.07 -18.40 -25.05
CA ASN A 28 -0.10 -17.27 -24.13
C ASN A 28 0.56 -16.00 -24.68
N THR A 29 0.33 -15.69 -25.95
CA THR A 29 0.96 -14.56 -26.65
C THR A 29 0.33 -13.21 -26.31
N LEU A 30 -0.93 -13.19 -25.86
CA LEU A 30 -1.63 -11.97 -25.49
C LEU A 30 -1.54 -11.69 -23.97
N PRO A 31 -1.09 -10.50 -23.55
CA PRO A 31 -0.95 -10.13 -22.14
C PRO A 31 -2.29 -9.70 -21.53
N VAL A 32 -3.24 -10.63 -21.40
CA VAL A 32 -4.59 -10.35 -20.90
C VAL A 32 -4.78 -10.61 -19.41
N SER A 33 -3.79 -11.19 -18.73
CA SER A 33 -3.88 -11.58 -17.32
C SER A 33 -4.00 -10.40 -16.34
N ALA A 34 -3.72 -9.17 -16.79
CA ALA A 34 -3.87 -7.97 -15.98
C ALA A 34 -5.31 -7.42 -15.97
N PHE A 35 -6.19 -7.89 -16.84
CA PHE A 35 -7.59 -7.49 -16.83
C PHE A 35 -8.37 -8.28 -15.77
N PRO A 36 -9.37 -7.65 -15.11
CA PRO A 36 -10.18 -8.34 -14.13
C PRO A 36 -11.13 -9.36 -14.78
N ASP A 37 -11.34 -10.49 -14.12
CA ASP A 37 -12.25 -11.55 -14.58
C ASP A 37 -13.72 -11.12 -14.60
N ARG A 38 -14.08 -10.12 -13.78
CA ARG A 38 -15.43 -9.57 -13.67
C ARG A 38 -15.39 -8.05 -13.80
N PRO A 39 -16.42 -7.44 -14.40
CA PRO A 39 -16.55 -5.99 -14.39
C PRO A 39 -16.48 -5.46 -12.95
N PRO A 40 -15.59 -4.50 -12.65
CA PRO A 40 -15.52 -3.92 -11.32
C PRO A 40 -16.79 -3.10 -11.05
N THR A 41 -17.27 -3.14 -9.82
CA THR A 41 -18.29 -2.20 -9.35
C THR A 41 -17.59 -0.89 -9.05
N PRO A 42 -17.95 0.23 -9.71
CA PRO A 42 -17.41 1.53 -9.37
C PRO A 42 -17.67 1.86 -7.91
N VAL A 43 -16.72 2.53 -7.28
CA VAL A 43 -16.89 3.01 -5.90
C VAL A 43 -17.75 4.27 -5.97
N ASP A 44 -19.05 4.07 -6.18
CA ASP A 44 -20.00 5.17 -6.31
C ASP A 44 -20.26 5.80 -4.95
N GLY A 45 -20.28 7.13 -4.91
CA GLY A 45 -20.81 7.92 -3.80
C GLY A 45 -22.33 7.79 -3.67
N SER A 46 -22.85 6.56 -3.65
CA SER A 46 -24.26 6.27 -3.41
C SER A 46 -24.72 7.05 -2.17
N PRO A 47 -25.92 7.68 -2.20
CA PRO A 47 -26.42 8.47 -1.09
C PRO A 47 -26.45 7.60 0.18
N GLY A 48 -25.63 7.97 1.17
CA GLY A 48 -25.44 7.23 2.42
C GLY A 48 -24.11 6.45 2.55
N ARG A 49 -23.26 6.41 1.51
CA ARG A 49 -21.97 5.69 1.55
C ARG A 49 -20.84 6.39 0.77
N ALA A 50 -20.82 7.72 0.80
CA ALA A 50 -19.79 8.51 0.13
C ALA A 50 -18.38 8.12 0.61
N VAL A 51 -17.58 7.60 -0.32
CA VAL A 51 -16.14 7.41 -0.12
C VAL A 51 -15.47 8.76 -0.33
N THR A 52 -14.80 9.25 0.69
CA THR A 52 -14.07 10.53 0.69
C THR A 52 -12.57 10.33 0.85
N THR A 53 -12.12 9.10 1.10
CA THR A 53 -10.73 8.79 1.38
C THR A 53 -10.34 7.45 0.75
N LEU A 54 -9.26 7.48 -0.04
CA LEU A 54 -8.55 6.32 -0.53
C LEU A 54 -7.24 6.17 0.24
N CYS A 55 -7.03 5.00 0.84
CA CYS A 55 -5.82 4.67 1.58
C CYS A 55 -5.08 3.52 0.90
N VAL A 56 -3.76 3.55 0.98
CA VAL A 56 -2.91 2.41 0.66
C VAL A 56 -2.39 1.85 1.97
N THR A 57 -2.52 0.55 2.17
CA THR A 57 -1.92 -0.15 3.30
C THR A 57 -0.77 -1.01 2.82
N TRP A 58 0.27 -1.04 3.64
CA TRP A 58 1.44 -1.86 3.43
C TRP A 58 1.60 -2.74 4.66
N THR A 59 1.59 -4.05 4.47
CA THR A 59 1.78 -5.01 5.55
C THR A 59 2.97 -5.90 5.20
N PRO A 60 3.96 -6.05 6.11
CA PRO A 60 5.03 -7.01 5.91
C PRO A 60 4.45 -8.40 5.62
N ALA A 61 4.82 -8.99 4.49
CA ALA A 61 4.52 -10.38 4.18
C ALA A 61 5.75 -11.23 4.55
N GLN A 62 5.77 -12.51 4.14
CA GLN A 62 6.92 -13.41 4.29
C GLN A 62 8.27 -12.71 3.98
N PRO A 63 9.40 -13.18 4.53
CA PRO A 63 10.67 -12.44 4.49
C PRO A 63 11.00 -11.88 3.10
N GLY A 64 11.05 -10.55 2.98
CA GLY A 64 11.40 -9.85 1.74
C GLY A 64 10.22 -9.33 0.92
N ALA A 65 8.98 -9.77 1.19
CA ALA A 65 7.79 -9.31 0.49
C ALA A 65 6.91 -8.42 1.38
N ALA A 66 6.04 -7.65 0.75
CA ALA A 66 4.99 -6.92 1.44
C ALA A 66 3.69 -7.02 0.66
N ARG A 67 2.59 -7.13 1.41
CA ARG A 67 1.25 -7.10 0.86
C ARG A 67 0.79 -5.64 0.85
N VAL A 68 0.52 -5.15 -0.35
CA VAL A 68 -0.12 -3.86 -0.58
C VAL A 68 -1.61 -4.08 -0.77
N ALA A 69 -2.44 -3.28 -0.13
CA ALA A 69 -3.88 -3.27 -0.35
C ALA A 69 -4.41 -1.84 -0.40
N PHE A 70 -5.52 -1.64 -1.11
CA PHE A 70 -6.24 -0.38 -1.14
C PHE A 70 -7.45 -0.46 -0.21
N LEU A 71 -7.73 0.61 0.52
CA LEU A 71 -8.93 0.77 1.34
C LEU A 71 -9.65 2.04 0.90
N ALA A 72 -10.95 1.95 0.72
CA ALA A 72 -11.81 3.07 0.36
C ALA A 72 -12.84 3.27 1.48
N GLY A 73 -12.96 4.49 2.01
CA GLY A 73 -13.87 4.80 3.11
C GLY A 73 -14.10 6.30 3.30
N SER A 74 -14.67 6.66 4.46
CA SER A 74 -15.02 8.04 4.81
C SER A 74 -13.91 8.79 5.58
N GLY A 75 -12.75 8.16 5.76
CA GLY A 75 -11.66 8.72 6.54
C GLY A 75 -10.47 7.75 6.67
N PRO A 76 -9.36 8.22 7.27
CA PRO A 76 -8.18 7.39 7.46
C PRO A 76 -8.43 6.28 8.50
N PRO A 77 -7.82 5.09 8.34
CA PRO A 77 -7.98 3.93 9.24
C PRO A 77 -7.21 4.11 10.58
N VAL A 78 -7.58 5.12 11.34
CA VAL A 78 -7.04 5.41 12.67
C VAL A 78 -7.96 4.82 13.74
N PRO A 79 -7.44 4.21 14.82
CA PRO A 79 -8.26 3.73 15.94
C PRO A 79 -9.15 4.83 16.51
N LEU A 80 -10.31 4.46 17.07
CA LEU A 80 -11.21 5.42 17.73
C LEU A 80 -10.46 6.21 18.82
N GLY A 81 -10.58 7.53 18.77
CA GLY A 81 -9.87 8.45 19.67
C GLY A 81 -8.40 8.69 19.32
N GLY A 82 -7.86 8.06 18.28
CA GLY A 82 -6.55 8.39 17.74
C GLY A 82 -6.59 9.73 17.00
N VAL A 83 -5.74 10.66 17.42
CA VAL A 83 -5.62 11.99 16.80
C VAL A 83 -4.29 12.05 16.05
N PRO A 84 -4.29 12.12 14.71
CA PRO A 84 -3.08 12.34 13.93
C PRO A 84 -2.43 13.69 14.26
N VAL A 85 -1.11 13.73 14.17
CA VAL A 85 -0.32 14.96 14.32
C VAL A 85 -0.11 15.58 12.95
N THR A 86 -0.48 16.87 12.81
CA THR A 86 -0.17 17.67 11.62
C THR A 86 1.33 17.93 11.54
N LEU A 87 1.91 17.66 10.38
CA LEU A 87 3.33 17.82 10.12
C LEU A 87 3.64 19.27 9.72
N ALA A 88 4.86 19.72 10.04
CA ALA A 88 5.33 21.06 9.67
C ALA A 88 5.41 21.29 8.15
N GLN A 89 5.50 20.21 7.37
CA GLN A 89 5.56 20.24 5.91
C GLN A 89 4.19 20.11 5.25
N ALA A 90 3.10 20.14 6.02
CA ALA A 90 1.75 20.01 5.47
C ALA A 90 1.48 21.09 4.42
N ASP A 91 1.05 20.67 3.24
CA ASP A 91 0.74 21.51 2.09
C ASP A 91 -0.68 21.24 1.53
N GLY A 92 -1.45 20.38 2.18
CA GLY A 92 -2.84 20.07 1.89
C GLY A 92 -3.00 19.25 0.61
N ARG A 93 -3.13 19.94 -0.53
CA ARG A 93 -3.26 19.27 -1.85
C ARG A 93 -1.94 19.09 -2.56
N GLY A 94 -0.84 19.50 -1.95
CA GLY A 94 0.48 19.31 -2.52
C GLY A 94 0.99 17.89 -2.31
N PRO A 95 2.24 17.62 -2.75
CA PRO A 95 2.84 16.29 -2.66
C PRO A 95 3.34 15.95 -1.26
N ALA A 96 3.38 16.91 -0.32
CA ALA A 96 3.91 16.65 1.01
C ALA A 96 2.94 15.82 1.85
N LEU A 97 3.47 15.19 2.90
CA LEU A 97 2.64 14.49 3.86
C LEU A 97 2.13 15.50 4.89
N ASP A 98 0.81 15.55 5.06
CA ASP A 98 0.18 16.50 5.97
C ASP A 98 0.10 16.04 7.42
N ALA A 99 -0.10 14.74 7.65
CA ALA A 99 -0.32 14.22 8.98
C ALA A 99 0.23 12.79 9.14
N VAL A 100 0.52 12.43 10.38
CA VAL A 100 0.95 11.09 10.75
C VAL A 100 0.28 10.67 12.05
N TYR A 101 -0.03 9.38 12.18
CA TYR A 101 -0.52 8.80 13.43
C TYR A 101 0.36 7.64 13.85
N LEU A 102 0.96 7.76 15.03
CA LEU A 102 1.52 6.66 15.81
C LEU A 102 0.85 6.69 17.20
N PRO A 103 0.64 5.54 17.85
CA PRO A 103 0.15 5.55 19.22
C PRO A 103 1.08 6.34 20.15
N PRO A 104 0.55 7.12 21.11
CA PRO A 104 1.36 7.94 21.99
C PRO A 104 2.47 7.16 22.71
N GLY A 105 3.66 7.75 22.81
CA GLY A 105 4.85 7.13 23.41
C GLY A 105 5.46 5.98 22.58
N ARG A 106 5.08 5.84 21.30
CA ARG A 106 5.67 4.88 20.37
C ARG A 106 6.56 5.57 19.35
N SER A 107 7.47 4.79 18.78
CA SER A 107 8.24 5.16 17.60
C SER A 107 8.22 4.03 16.59
N ALA A 108 8.35 4.39 15.31
CA ALA A 108 8.47 3.46 14.20
C ALA A 108 9.90 3.50 13.66
N TYR A 109 10.42 2.33 13.32
CA TYR A 109 11.69 2.19 12.62
C TYR A 109 11.40 1.89 11.16
N VAL A 110 11.78 2.82 10.28
CA VAL A 110 11.45 2.78 8.86
C VAL A 110 12.73 2.71 8.05
N ALA A 111 12.81 1.77 7.12
CA ALA A 111 13.91 1.67 6.17
C ALA A 111 13.38 1.98 4.76
N ALA A 112 14.00 2.95 4.10
CA ALA A 112 13.71 3.18 2.69
C ALA A 112 14.09 1.94 1.88
N ARG A 113 13.23 1.53 0.95
CA ARG A 113 13.49 0.43 0.03
C ARG A 113 13.31 0.91 -1.40
N SER A 114 14.27 0.61 -2.25
CA SER A 114 14.14 0.86 -3.68
C SER A 114 13.10 -0.09 -4.28
N LEU A 115 12.22 0.46 -5.11
CA LEU A 115 11.22 -0.30 -5.87
C LEU A 115 11.86 -1.07 -7.05
N SER A 116 13.03 -0.65 -7.52
CA SER A 116 13.74 -1.25 -8.66
C SER A 116 14.70 -2.39 -8.28
N GLY A 117 14.77 -2.76 -7.00
CA GLY A 117 15.68 -3.79 -6.49
C GLY A 117 17.10 -3.25 -6.28
N GLY A 118 17.55 -3.23 -5.02
CA GLY A 118 18.89 -2.81 -4.64
C GLY A 118 18.91 -2.00 -3.34
N GLY A 119 19.75 -2.44 -2.39
CA GLY A 119 20.12 -1.72 -1.17
C GLY A 119 19.05 -1.62 -0.08
N THR A 120 19.49 -1.61 1.19
CA THR A 120 18.73 -0.97 2.27
C THR A 120 18.97 0.53 2.15
N GLY A 121 17.94 1.29 1.77
CA GLY A 121 18.01 2.74 1.77
C GLY A 121 18.12 3.30 3.20
N THR A 122 18.20 4.63 3.31
CA THR A 122 18.33 5.35 4.58
C THR A 122 17.31 4.86 5.60
N ARG A 123 17.77 4.71 6.84
CA ARG A 123 16.97 4.28 7.98
C ARG A 123 16.55 5.49 8.78
N TYR A 124 15.35 5.44 9.34
CA TYR A 124 14.78 6.51 10.13
C TYR A 124 14.13 5.96 11.39
N LEU A 125 14.29 6.70 12.49
CA LEU A 125 13.40 6.60 13.65
C LEU A 125 12.36 7.71 13.54
N VAL A 126 11.08 7.35 13.57
CA VAL A 126 9.96 8.30 13.52
C VAL A 126 9.21 8.26 14.85
N THR A 127 9.02 9.41 15.48
CA THR A 127 8.31 9.53 16.77
C THR A 127 6.81 9.70 16.58
N ASP A 128 6.05 9.57 17.67
CA ASP A 128 4.61 9.87 17.73
C ASP A 128 4.25 11.33 17.45
N THR A 129 5.23 12.24 17.56
CA THR A 129 5.12 13.65 17.14
C THR A 129 5.41 13.88 15.64
N GLY A 130 5.74 12.82 14.89
CA GLY A 130 6.05 12.91 13.47
C GLY A 130 7.43 13.44 13.12
N VAL A 131 8.33 13.55 14.10
CA VAL A 131 9.73 13.90 13.87
C VAL A 131 10.48 12.68 13.34
N ARG A 132 11.26 12.87 12.26
CA ARG A 132 12.13 11.84 11.68
C ARG A 132 13.60 12.10 12.04
N PHE A 133 14.28 11.08 12.52
CA PHE A 133 15.71 11.09 12.79
C PHE A 133 16.39 10.11 11.84
N ALA A 134 17.33 10.58 11.02
CA ALA A 134 18.11 9.71 10.14
C ALA A 134 19.11 8.89 10.97
N ILE A 135 19.17 7.59 10.72
CA ILE A 135 20.12 6.66 11.33
C ILE A 135 21.17 6.36 10.25
N HIS A 136 22.40 6.82 10.49
CA HIS A 136 23.57 6.51 9.68
C HIS A 136 24.29 5.30 10.28
N ASP A 137 24.71 4.34 9.45
CA ASP A 137 25.37 3.12 9.91
C ASP A 137 26.77 3.37 10.52
N ASP A 138 27.36 4.54 10.29
CA ASP A 138 28.75 4.82 10.68
C ASP A 138 28.94 5.25 12.15
N ASP A 139 27.87 5.38 12.94
CA ASP A 139 27.93 5.81 14.35
C ASP A 139 27.50 4.74 15.36
N VAL A 140 27.70 3.44 15.07
CA VAL A 140 27.67 2.42 16.14
C VAL A 140 29.04 2.38 16.84
N ALA A 141 29.44 3.50 17.44
CA ALA A 141 30.14 3.42 18.72
C ALA A 141 29.12 2.95 19.76
N PRO A 142 29.46 2.02 20.67
CA PRO A 142 28.52 1.56 21.69
C PRO A 142 28.35 2.64 22.77
N THR A 143 27.65 3.73 22.46
CA THR A 143 27.10 4.63 23.47
C THR A 143 25.90 3.92 24.08
N SER A 144 26.14 3.30 25.23
CA SER A 144 25.13 2.72 26.10
C SER A 144 24.08 3.75 26.46
N VAL A 145 22.95 3.76 25.75
CA VAL A 145 21.71 4.32 26.28
C VAL A 145 21.06 3.23 27.13
N CYS A 146 20.91 3.54 28.41
CA CYS A 146 20.40 2.68 29.48
C CYS A 146 19.30 1.72 29.00
N ARG A 147 19.64 0.43 29.01
CA ARG A 147 18.73 -0.69 28.86
C ARG A 147 17.89 -0.81 30.14
N ARG A 148 16.60 -0.51 30.05
CA ARG A 148 15.58 -1.16 30.89
C ARG A 148 14.73 -2.03 29.98
N LEU A 149 15.01 -3.33 29.96
CA LEU A 149 14.10 -4.34 29.43
C LEU A 149 12.88 -4.43 30.35
N PRO A 150 11.67 -4.47 29.77
CA PRO A 150 10.69 -5.43 30.23
C PRO A 150 10.27 -6.39 29.10
N SER A 151 10.11 -7.65 29.53
CA SER A 151 9.49 -8.81 28.89
C SER A 151 9.04 -8.69 27.42
N ARG A 152 9.64 -9.56 26.60
CA ARG A 152 9.14 -10.01 25.30
C ARG A 152 7.61 -10.18 25.30
N ARG A 153 6.93 -9.40 24.46
CA ARG A 153 5.82 -9.91 23.63
C ARG A 153 6.04 -9.40 22.22
N ARG A 154 6.41 -10.34 21.34
CA ARG A 154 6.48 -10.14 19.90
C ARG A 154 5.03 -10.03 19.43
N GLY A 155 4.55 -8.80 19.20
CA GLY A 155 3.28 -8.53 18.54
C GLY A 155 3.55 -7.94 17.17
N PRO A 156 2.77 -8.25 16.13
CA PRO A 156 2.92 -7.64 14.82
C PRO A 156 2.41 -6.20 14.92
N VAL A 157 3.31 -5.22 14.82
CA VAL A 157 2.89 -3.82 14.66
C VAL A 157 2.66 -3.62 13.17
N GLY A 158 1.39 -3.56 12.78
CA GLY A 158 0.97 -3.07 11.47
C GLY A 158 1.13 -1.56 11.46
N ASP A 159 2.17 -1.07 10.79
CA ASP A 159 2.33 0.35 10.53
C ASP A 159 1.45 0.73 9.34
N THR A 160 0.32 1.36 9.63
CA THR A 160 -0.53 2.00 8.62
C THR A 160 -0.05 3.43 8.44
N ALA A 161 0.89 3.65 7.51
CA ALA A 161 1.17 5.00 7.02
C ALA A 161 0.04 5.41 6.06
N VAL A 162 -0.88 6.23 6.55
CA VAL A 162 -1.97 6.78 5.74
C VAL A 162 -1.42 7.98 4.96
N ARG A 163 -1.39 7.85 3.63
CA ARG A 163 -1.30 9.01 2.72
C ARG A 163 -2.73 9.40 2.34
N THR A 164 -3.21 10.54 2.84
CA THR A 164 -4.47 11.15 2.39
C THR A 164 -4.16 12.05 1.21
N GLY A 165 -4.51 11.63 -0.01
CA GLY A 165 -4.64 12.52 -1.16
C GLY A 165 -6.13 12.68 -1.46
N ALA A 166 -6.64 13.90 -1.35
CA ALA A 166 -7.97 14.25 -1.83
C ALA A 166 -7.86 14.76 -3.28
N GLU A 167 -8.81 14.34 -4.13
CA GLU A 167 -9.00 14.86 -5.49
C GLU A 167 -9.03 16.40 -5.58
#